data_AF-A0A5B6TUN3-F1
#
_entry.id   AF-A0A5B6TUN3-F1
#
_cell.length_a   1.000
_cell.length_b   1.000
_cell.length_c   1.000
_cell.angle_alpha   90.00
_cell.angle_beta   90.00
_cell.angle_gamma   90.00
#
_symmetry.space_group_name_H-M   'P 1'
#
loop_
_entity.id
_entity.type
_entity.pdbx_description
1 polymer ?
#
loop_
_entity_poly.entity_id
_entity_poly.type
_entity_poly.pdbx_seq_one_letter_code
_entity_poly.pdbx_strand_id
1 'polypeptide(L)'
;MDVKTAARLIGVTALALAVAITIISRNDDKYPVRPTLRPADPDGSPLIGELMRCRALGEQATRDIACKAAWEESRRRFFMPADRDKPAWPADDRFGRIDRSLGEDKTP
;
A
#
# COMPACT_ATOMS: atom_id res chain seq x y z
N MET A 1 31.16 -6.82 33.38
CA MET A 1 31.07 -6.27 32.01
C MET A 1 32.12 -5.21 31.87
N ASP A 2 32.87 -5.22 30.78
CA ASP A 2 33.91 -4.23 30.54
C ASP A 2 33.27 -2.86 30.27
N VAL A 3 33.73 -1.81 30.97
CA VAL A 3 33.09 -0.48 30.92
C VAL A 3 33.09 0.10 29.50
N LYS A 4 34.07 -0.29 28.67
CA LYS A 4 34.18 0.12 27.28
C LYS A 4 33.12 -0.56 26.41
N THR A 5 32.84 -1.84 26.66
CA THR A 5 31.74 -2.55 25.99
C THR A 5 30.38 -1.97 26.36
N ALA A 6 30.17 -1.61 27.63
CA ALA A 6 28.94 -0.95 28.07
C ALA A 6 28.76 0.43 27.41
N ALA A 7 29.82 1.25 27.34
CA ALA A 7 29.77 2.56 26.69
C ALA A 7 29.44 2.47 25.19
N ARG A 8 30.01 1.49 24.48
CA ARG A 8 29.70 1.25 23.07
C ARG A 8 28.23 0.85 22.87
N LEU A 9 27.72 -0.04 23.71
CA LEU A 9 26.34 -0.49 23.64
C LEU A 9 25.38 0.69 23.80
N ILE A 10 25.59 1.51 24.84
CA ILE A 10 24.77 2.71 25.11
C ILE A 10 24.81 3.67 23.91
N GLY A 11 26.00 3.92 23.35
CA GLY A 11 26.16 4.79 22.18
C GLY A 11 25.38 4.30 20.95
N VAL A 12 25.45 3.00 20.65
CA VAL A 12 24.72 2.39 19.52
C VAL A 12 23.21 2.44 19.75
N THR A 13 22.75 2.14 20.96
CA THR A 13 21.32 2.20 21.29
C THR A 13 20.78 3.63 21.20
N ALA A 14 21.52 4.63 21.71
CA ALA A 14 21.14 6.03 21.60
C ALA A 14 21.06 6.50 20.15
N LEU A 15 22.02 6.10 19.30
CA LEU A 15 22.01 6.40 17.87
C LEU A 15 20.79 5.77 17.17
N ALA A 16 20.52 4.50 17.43
CA ALA A 16 19.36 3.81 16.85
C ALA A 16 18.04 4.49 17.24
N LEU A 17 17.89 4.89 18.51
CA LEU A 17 16.73 5.62 19.00
C LEU A 17 16.59 6.99 18.32
N ALA A 18 17.68 7.74 18.17
CA ALA A 18 17.67 9.04 17.50
C ALA A 18 17.21 8.93 16.03
N VAL A 19 17.67 7.90 15.31
CA VAL A 19 17.23 7.61 13.94
C VAL A 19 15.74 7.28 13.91
N ALA A 20 15.26 6.41 14.81
CA ALA A 20 13.85 6.04 14.88
C ALA A 20 12.94 7.25 15.16
N ILE A 21 13.33 8.11 16.12
CA ILE A 21 12.59 9.34 16.44
C ILE A 21 12.56 10.28 15.24
N THR A 22 13.68 10.43 14.52
CA THR A 22 13.74 11.30 13.34
C THR A 22 12.81 10.83 12.22
N ILE A 23 12.72 9.51 12.01
CA ILE A 23 11.80 8.92 11.03
C ILE A 23 10.35 9.19 11.43
N ILE A 24 9.99 9.00 12.70
CA ILE A 24 8.62 9.23 13.20
C ILE A 24 8.27 10.72 13.17
N SER A 25 9.15 11.58 13.67
CA SER A 25 8.94 13.04 13.70
C SER A 25 8.81 13.63 12.29
N ARG A 26 9.55 13.12 11.30
CA ARG A 26 9.32 13.48 9.88
C ARG A 26 8.00 12.97 9.31
N ASN A 27 7.37 12.00 9.96
CA ASN A 27 6.09 11.44 9.56
C ASN A 27 4.90 12.16 10.24
N ASP A 28 5.12 12.95 11.30
CA ASP A 28 4.07 13.76 11.94
C ASP A 28 3.65 14.97 11.08
N ASP A 29 4.57 15.59 10.33
CA ASP A 29 4.21 16.61 9.32
C ASP A 29 3.52 16.01 8.08
N LYS A 30 3.46 14.67 7.99
CA LYS A 30 2.82 13.95 6.90
C LYS A 30 1.95 12.80 7.41
N TYR A 31 0.96 13.15 8.21
CA TYR A 31 -0.36 12.54 8.06
C TYR A 31 -1.28 13.48 7.25
N PRO A 32 -1.10 13.70 5.93
CA PRO A 32 -2.30 13.53 5.14
C PRO A 32 -2.72 12.09 5.43
N VAL A 33 -3.98 11.89 5.79
CA VAL A 33 -4.63 10.61 5.51
C VAL A 33 -4.23 10.29 4.08
N ARG A 34 -3.19 9.46 3.90
CA ARG A 34 -2.83 8.98 2.57
C ARG A 34 -4.15 8.42 2.10
N PRO A 35 -4.66 8.79 0.91
CA PRO A 35 -5.75 8.04 0.35
C PRO A 35 -5.24 6.62 0.46
N THR A 36 -5.88 5.80 1.31
CA THR A 36 -5.65 4.37 1.29
C THR A 36 -5.70 4.08 -0.18
N LEU A 37 -4.59 3.61 -0.77
CA LEU A 37 -4.57 3.18 -2.16
C LEU A 37 -5.73 2.21 -2.19
N ARG A 38 -6.91 2.68 -2.59
CA ARG A 38 -8.13 1.90 -2.56
C ARG A 38 -7.78 1.00 -3.72
N PRO A 39 -7.46 -0.30 -3.48
CA PRO A 39 -7.47 -1.19 -4.61
C PRO A 39 -8.82 -0.90 -5.25
N ALA A 40 -8.83 -0.65 -6.56
CA ALA A 40 -10.07 -0.63 -7.30
C ALA A 40 -10.60 -2.08 -7.20
N ASP A 41 -11.12 -2.43 -6.03
CA ASP A 41 -11.76 -3.70 -5.76
C ASP A 41 -13.16 -3.49 -6.31
N PRO A 42 -13.49 -4.13 -7.43
CA PRO A 42 -14.84 -4.12 -7.93
C PRO A 42 -15.70 -4.75 -6.83
N ASP A 43 -16.83 -4.10 -6.56
CA ASP A 43 -17.85 -4.54 -5.63
C ASP A 43 -17.55 -4.22 -4.16
N GLY A 44 -18.53 -3.56 -3.54
CA GLY A 44 -18.59 -3.28 -2.09
C GLY A 44 -18.64 -4.58 -1.30
N SER A 45 -17.52 -5.28 -1.26
CA SER A 45 -17.41 -6.60 -0.71
C SER A 45 -17.56 -6.53 0.81
N PRO A 46 -18.21 -7.53 1.43
CA PRO A 46 -18.34 -7.61 2.89
C PRO A 46 -16.98 -7.55 3.61
N LEU A 47 -15.88 -7.87 2.89
CA LEU A 47 -14.51 -7.76 3.35
C LEU A 47 -14.12 -6.31 3.74
N ILE A 48 -14.56 -5.30 3.00
CA ILE A 48 -14.26 -3.90 3.32
C ILE A 48 -14.96 -3.48 4.62
N GLY A 49 -16.22 -3.90 4.81
CA GLY A 49 -16.97 -3.65 6.04
C GLY A 49 -16.27 -4.27 7.26
N GLU A 50 -15.77 -5.48 7.10
CA GLU A 50 -15.05 -6.21 8.15
C GLU A 50 -13.70 -5.56 8.49
N LEU A 51 -12.94 -5.13 7.50
CA LEU A 51 -11.70 -4.40 7.72
C LEU A 51 -11.94 -3.07 8.45
N MET A 52 -13.04 -2.37 8.15
CA MET A 52 -13.43 -1.14 8.85
C MET A 52 -13.81 -1.41 10.31
N ARG A 53 -14.57 -2.49 10.58
CA ARG A 53 -14.87 -2.95 11.93
C ARG A 53 -13.57 -3.23 12.71
N CYS A 54 -12.64 -3.95 12.10
CA CYS A 54 -11.36 -4.27 12.74
C CYS A 54 -10.49 -3.04 13.01
N ARG A 55 -10.53 -2.03 12.13
CA ARG A 55 -9.85 -0.74 12.41
C ARG A 55 -10.44 -0.01 13.60
N ALA A 56 -11.77 -0.04 13.77
CA ALA A 56 -12.43 0.58 14.91
C ALA A 56 -12.09 -0.09 16.25
N LEU A 57 -11.74 -1.39 16.24
CA LEU A 57 -11.34 -2.15 17.44
C LEU A 57 -9.90 -1.86 17.92
N GLY A 58 -9.03 -1.32 17.05
CA GLY A 58 -7.66 -0.96 17.42
C GLY A 58 -6.82 -2.16 17.89
N GLU A 59 -6.17 -2.05 19.06
CA GLU A 59 -5.32 -3.11 19.61
C GLU A 59 -6.07 -4.43 19.79
N GLN A 60 -7.36 -4.39 20.10
CA GLN A 60 -8.18 -5.59 20.30
C GLN A 60 -8.29 -6.43 19.03
N ALA A 61 -8.20 -5.81 17.85
CA ALA A 61 -8.21 -6.53 16.57
C ALA A 61 -7.02 -7.47 16.40
N THR A 62 -5.91 -7.27 17.13
CA THR A 62 -4.73 -8.14 17.08
C THR A 62 -4.97 -9.50 17.75
N ARG A 63 -6.02 -9.62 18.56
CA ARG A 63 -6.41 -10.84 19.26
C ARG A 63 -7.65 -11.51 18.64
N ASP A 64 -8.40 -10.78 17.82
CA ASP A 64 -9.59 -11.27 17.13
C ASP A 64 -9.21 -12.13 15.89
N ILE A 65 -9.73 -13.35 15.83
CA ILE A 65 -9.45 -14.32 14.76
C ILE A 65 -10.10 -13.89 13.44
N ALA A 66 -11.29 -13.30 13.47
CA ALA A 66 -11.98 -12.81 12.27
C ALA A 66 -11.22 -11.64 11.66
N CYS A 67 -10.68 -10.74 12.50
CA CYS A 67 -9.85 -9.64 12.01
C CYS A 67 -8.54 -10.10 11.36
N LYS A 68 -7.89 -11.13 11.91
CA LYS A 68 -6.71 -11.74 11.28
C LYS A 68 -7.05 -12.37 9.93
N ALA A 69 -8.16 -13.08 9.84
CA ALA A 69 -8.60 -13.73 8.60
C ALA A 69 -8.94 -12.70 7.52
N ALA A 70 -9.64 -11.62 7.86
CA ALA A 70 -9.97 -10.53 6.94
C ALA A 70 -8.71 -9.80 6.44
N TRP A 71 -7.72 -9.59 7.31
CA TRP A 71 -6.44 -9.00 6.91
C TRP A 71 -5.67 -9.88 5.94
N GLU A 72 -5.55 -11.18 6.22
CA GLU A 72 -4.86 -12.11 5.34
C GLU A 72 -5.51 -12.20 3.97
N GLU A 73 -6.83 -12.19 3.89
CA GLU A 73 -7.57 -12.18 2.62
C GLU A 73 -7.33 -10.89 1.82
N SER A 74 -7.42 -9.73 2.47
CA SER A 74 -7.10 -8.45 1.82
C SER A 74 -5.66 -8.41 1.31
N ARG A 75 -4.73 -8.97 2.08
CA ARG A 75 -3.31 -9.06 1.71
C ARG A 75 -3.11 -9.98 0.50
N ARG A 76 -3.74 -11.16 0.49
CA ARG A 76 -3.72 -12.08 -0.65
C ARG A 76 -4.21 -11.41 -1.93
N ARG A 77 -5.34 -10.71 -1.88
CA ARG A 77 -5.91 -9.99 -3.03
C ARG A 77 -5.01 -8.87 -3.54
N PHE A 78 -4.32 -8.17 -2.63
CA PHE A 78 -3.38 -7.13 -3.03
C PHE A 78 -2.18 -7.71 -3.79
N PHE A 79 -1.71 -8.90 -3.40
CA PHE A 79 -0.58 -9.57 -4.03
C PHE A 79 -0.95 -10.46 -5.23
N MET A 80 -2.23 -10.80 -5.39
CA MET A 80 -2.73 -11.41 -6.61
C MET A 80 -2.98 -10.29 -7.63
N PRO A 81 -2.25 -10.25 -8.76
CA PRO A 81 -2.71 -9.46 -9.88
C PRO A 81 -4.05 -10.10 -10.31
N ALA A 82 -5.17 -9.40 -10.11
CA ALA A 82 -6.33 -9.66 -10.93
C ALA A 82 -5.84 -9.56 -12.38
N ASP A 83 -6.04 -10.60 -13.19
CA ASP A 83 -5.66 -10.62 -14.59
C ASP A 83 -5.97 -9.26 -15.20
N ARG A 84 -4.91 -8.50 -15.50
CA ARG A 84 -4.98 -7.17 -16.11
C ARG A 84 -5.30 -7.27 -17.60
N ASP A 85 -5.96 -8.34 -18.01
CA ASP A 85 -6.38 -8.57 -19.39
C ASP A 85 -7.49 -7.62 -19.82
N LYS A 86 -8.04 -6.84 -18.89
CA LYS A 86 -8.93 -5.73 -19.21
C LYS A 86 -8.24 -4.39 -18.92
N PRO A 87 -7.89 -3.58 -19.94
CA PRO A 87 -7.48 -2.21 -19.68
C PRO A 87 -8.60 -1.49 -18.93
N ALA A 88 -8.22 -0.78 -17.86
CA ALA A 88 -9.13 0.04 -17.05
C ALA A 88 -9.59 1.32 -17.80
N TRP A 89 -9.05 1.55 -18.99
CA TRP A 89 -9.48 2.60 -19.90
C TRP A 89 -10.52 2.03 -20.86
N PRO A 90 -11.66 2.73 -21.12
CA PRO A 90 -12.51 2.36 -22.24
C PRO A 90 -11.64 2.37 -23.50
N ALA A 91 -11.67 1.29 -24.29
CA ALA A 91 -10.97 1.25 -25.56
C ALA A 91 -11.43 2.44 -26.40
N ASP A 92 -10.64 3.51 -26.43
CA ASP A 92 -10.92 4.67 -27.23
C ASP A 92 -10.42 4.39 -28.64
N ASP A 93 -11.38 4.03 -29.48
CA ASP A 93 -11.27 3.92 -30.94
C ASP A 93 -10.64 5.15 -31.62
N ARG A 94 -10.51 6.28 -30.91
CA ARG A 94 -9.87 7.50 -31.38
C ARG A 94 -8.36 7.33 -31.64
N PHE A 95 -7.62 6.57 -30.84
CA PHE A 95 -6.17 6.39 -31.08
C PHE A 95 -5.88 5.42 -32.22
N GLY A 96 -6.70 4.38 -32.40
CA GLY A 96 -6.58 3.45 -33.53
C GLY A 96 -6.84 4.10 -34.90
N ARG A 97 -7.57 5.23 -34.94
CA ARG A 97 -7.77 6.01 -36.17
C ARG A 97 -6.53 6.83 -36.55
N ILE A 98 -5.78 7.32 -35.56
CA ILE A 98 -4.58 8.14 -35.78
C ILE A 98 -3.45 7.28 -36.37
N ASP A 99 -3.30 6.04 -35.90
CA ASP A 99 -2.29 5.09 -36.43
C ASP A 99 -2.54 4.73 -37.90
N ARG A 100 -3.82 4.64 -38.30
CA ARG A 100 -4.20 4.42 -39.71
C ARG A 100 -3.87 5.63 -40.58
N SER A 101 -4.14 6.84 -40.10
CA SER A 101 -3.84 8.08 -40.84
C SER A 101 -2.33 8.36 -40.94
N LEU A 102 -1.52 7.95 -39.96
CA LEU A 102 -0.05 8.05 -40.03
C LEU A 102 0.59 6.99 -40.94
N GLY A 103 -0.11 5.88 -41.21
CA GLY A 103 0.33 4.82 -42.12
C GLY A 103 0.03 5.08 -43.60
N GLU A 104 -0.93 5.96 -43.92
CA GLU A 104 -1.33 6.26 -45.31
C GLU A 104 -0.47 7.34 -45.98
N ASP A 105 0.42 8.01 -45.24
CA ASP A 105 1.32 9.06 -45.75
C ASP A 105 2.74 8.54 -46.07
N LYS A 106 2.88 7.23 -46.31
CA LYS A 106 4.11 6.65 -46.84
C LYS A 106 3.88 5.83 -48.11
N THR A 107 4.17 6.54 -49.22
CA THR A 107 4.90 6.09 -50.43
C THR A 107 4.06 5.79 -51.68
N PRO A 108 4.51 6.18 -52.89
CA PRO A 108 5.45 7.22 -53.33
C PRO A 108 4.80 8.41 -54.06
#